data_AF-A0A3C0J1F9-F1
#
_entry.id   AF-A0A3C0J1F9-F1
#
_cell.length_a   1.000
_cell.length_b   1.000
_cell.length_c   1.000
_cell.angle_alpha   90.00
_cell.angle_beta   90.00
_cell.angle_gamma   90.00
#
_symmetry.space_group_name_H-M   'P 1'
#
loop_
_entity.id
_entity.type
_entity.pdbx_description
1 polymer ?
#
loop_
_entity_poly.entity_id
_entity_poly.type
_entity_poly.pdbx_seq_one_letter_code
_entity_poly.pdbx_strand_id
1 'polypeptide(L)' 'MDKLIITAALVGAELTPEQMPHLPISPIQIAEAAAEAREAGASIVHLHVRDAEGRPT' A
#
# COMPACT_ATOMS: atom_id res chain seq x y z
N MET A 1 13.28 -0.87 25.81
CA MET A 1 13.04 -1.08 24.36
C MET A 1 12.54 0.24 23.82
N ASP A 2 13.27 0.85 22.89
CA ASP A 2 12.83 2.10 22.29
C ASP A 2 11.69 1.85 21.29
N LYS A 3 10.84 2.86 21.07
CA LYS A 3 9.76 2.74 20.09
C LYS A 3 10.37 2.61 18.69
N LEU A 4 10.03 1.53 17.99
CA LEU A 4 10.45 1.29 16.61
C LEU A 4 9.40 1.83 15.64
N ILE A 5 9.84 2.61 14.66
CA ILE A 5 8.97 3.08 13.57
C ILE A 5 8.96 2.02 12.47
N ILE A 6 7.77 1.56 12.10
CA ILE A 6 7.54 0.65 10.98
C ILE A 6 6.80 1.39 9.87
N THR A 7 7.35 1.38 8.66
CA THR A 7 6.72 1.95 7.45
C THR A 7 6.18 0.83 6.57
N ALA A 8 4.92 0.93 6.17
CA ALA A 8 4.28 0.02 5.23
C ALA A 8 4.20 0.66 3.83
N ALA A 9 4.91 0.08 2.85
CA ALA A 9 4.84 0.48 1.44
C ALA A 9 3.88 -0.46 0.70
N LEU A 10 2.70 0.04 0.36
CA LEU A 10 1.55 -0.81 0.00
C LEU A 10 1.46 -1.12 -1.49
N VAL A 11 1.84 -0.17 -2.35
CA VAL A 11 1.53 -0.21 -3.79
C VAL A 11 2.79 -0.25 -4.66
N GLY A 12 3.64 0.77 -4.53
CA GLY A 12 4.79 0.97 -5.42
C GLY A 12 4.41 1.14 -6.89
N ALA A 13 5.41 1.16 -7.77
CA ALA A 13 5.26 1.38 -9.22
C ALA A 13 5.58 0.13 -10.07
N GLU A 14 6.36 -0.80 -9.55
CA GLU A 14 6.99 -1.86 -10.35
C GLU A 14 6.07 -3.07 -10.61
N LEU A 15 5.28 -3.47 -9.61
CA LEU A 15 4.45 -4.67 -9.72
C LEU A 15 3.16 -4.40 -10.50
N THR A 16 2.71 -5.42 -11.25
CA THR A 16 1.41 -5.44 -11.91
C THR A 16 0.42 -6.37 -11.18
N PRO A 17 -0.90 -6.22 -11.40
CA PRO A 17 -1.91 -7.12 -10.84
C PRO A 17 -1.71 -8.60 -11.21
N GLU A 18 -1.14 -8.89 -12.38
CA GLU A 18 -0.83 -10.26 -12.79
C GLU A 18 0.29 -10.89 -11.95
N GLN A 19 1.25 -10.08 -11.51
CA GLN A 19 2.36 -10.53 -10.67
C GLN A 19 1.96 -10.64 -9.19
N MET A 20 1.07 -9.74 -8.74
CA MET A 20 0.55 -9.73 -7.37
C MET A 20 -0.97 -9.47 -7.40
N PRO A 21 -1.79 -10.53 -7.37
CA PRO A 21 -3.26 -10.41 -7.43
C PRO A 21 -3.87 -9.61 -6.28
N HIS A 22 -3.13 -9.42 -5.19
CA HIS A 22 -3.51 -8.62 -4.03
C HIS A 22 -2.99 -7.19 -4.07
N LEU A 23 -2.41 -6.73 -5.18
CA LEU A 23 -1.95 -5.36 -5.34
C LEU A 23 -3.14 -4.40 -5.27
N PRO A 24 -3.23 -3.51 -4.26
CA PRO A 24 -4.32 -2.54 -4.20
C PRO A 24 -4.13 -1.48 -5.29
N ILE A 25 -5.15 -1.29 -6.14
CA ILE A 25 -5.12 -0.37 -7.28
C ILE A 25 -6.03 0.83 -7.05
N SER A 26 -7.28 0.58 -6.66
CA SER A 26 -8.26 1.64 -6.46
C SER A 26 -8.01 2.40 -5.15
N PRO A 27 -8.43 3.68 -5.06
CA PRO A 27 -8.29 4.46 -3.83
C PRO A 27 -8.91 3.79 -2.59
N ILE A 28 -10.03 3.08 -2.75
CA ILE A 28 -10.69 2.38 -1.63
C ILE A 28 -9.86 1.19 -1.15
N GLN A 29 -9.32 0.37 -2.06
CA GLN A 29 -8.44 -0.74 -1.72
C GLN A 29 -7.16 -0.26 -1.02
N ILE A 30 -6.60 0.87 -1.48
CA ILE A 30 -5.41 1.46 -0.86
C ILE A 30 -5.73 1.98 0.55
N ALA A 31 -6.90 2.59 0.76
CA ALA A 31 -7.34 3.05 2.07
C ALA A 31 -7.58 1.88 3.04
N GLU A 32 -8.20 0.79 2.57
CA GLU A 32 -8.40 -0.44 3.35
C GLU A 32 -7.06 -1.07 3.75
N ALA A 33 -6.13 -1.23 2.80
CA ALA A 33 -4.79 -1.75 3.08
C ALA A 33 -4.00 -0.86 4.07
N ALA A 34 -4.16 0.46 3.99
CA ALA A 34 -3.55 1.39 4.94
C ALA A 34 -4.15 1.26 6.35
N ALA A 35 -5.47 1.07 6.45
CA ALA A 35 -6.15 0.83 7.72
C ALA A 35 -5.68 -0.49 8.36
N GLU A 36 -5.62 -1.58 7.57
CA GLU A 36 -5.12 -2.87 8.02
C GLU A 36 -3.67 -2.80 8.50
N ALA A 37 -2.79 -2.12 7.74
CA ALA A 37 -1.40 -1.94 8.14
C ALA A 37 -1.28 -1.17 9.46
N ARG A 38 -2.12 -0.16 9.68
CA ARG A 38 -2.18 0.58 10.94
C ARG A 38 -2.63 -0.31 12.10
N GLU A 39 -3.69 -1.10 11.92
CA GLU A 39 -4.16 -2.03 12.95
C GLU A 39 -3.12 -3.13 13.26
N ALA A 40 -2.31 -3.51 12.29
CA ALA A 40 -1.17 -4.42 12.47
C ALA A 40 0.05 -3.77 13.16
N GLY A 41 0.04 -2.45 13.39
CA GLY A 41 1.08 -1.73 14.13
C GLY A 41 2.06 -0.91 13.28
N ALA A 42 1.78 -0.73 11.98
CA ALA A 42 2.56 0.21 11.18
C ALA A 42 2.37 1.65 11.69
N SER A 43 3.47 2.39 11.77
CA SER A 43 3.48 3.78 12.21
C SER A 43 3.34 4.77 11.06
N ILE A 44 3.72 4.35 9.85
CA ILE A 44 3.74 5.17 8.63
C ILE A 44 3.24 4.32 7.45
N VAL A 45 2.49 4.94 6.55
CA VAL A 45 2.18 4.40 5.22
C VAL A 45 2.94 5.19 4.17
N HIS A 46 3.70 4.49 3.34
CA HIS A 46 4.31 5.05 2.13
C HIS A 46 3.37 4.82 0.94
N LEU A 47 2.92 5.91 0.32
CA LEU A 47 1.81 5.90 -0.62
C LEU A 47 2.30 6.16 -2.05
N HIS A 48 1.93 5.27 -2.95
CA HIS A 48 1.85 5.52 -4.40
C HIS A 48 0.40 5.31 -4.83
N VAL A 49 0.02 5.93 -5.94
CA VAL A 49 -1.28 5.71 -6.56
C VAL A 49 -1.11 5.12 -7.95
N ARG A 50 -2.19 4.56 -8.48
CA ARG A 50 -2.28 4.06 -9.85
C ARG A 50 -3.43 4.77 -10.56
N ASP A 51 -3.34 4.86 -11.88
CA ASP A 51 -4.47 5.31 -12.70
C ASP A 51 -5.55 4.20 -12.81
N ALA A 52 -6.64 4.49 -13.53
CA ALA A 52 -7.74 3.57 -13.72
C ALA A 52 -7.34 2.27 -14.45
N GLU A 53 -6.25 2.30 -15.23
CA GLU A 53 -5.68 1.14 -15.91
C GLU A 53 -4.60 0.43 -15.08
N GLY A 54 -4.36 0.85 -13.84
CA GLY A 54 -3.38 0.24 -12.94
C GLY A 54 -1.94 0.69 -13.18
N ARG A 55 -1.70 1.70 -14.02
CA ARG A 55 -0.35 2.21 -14.31
C ARG A 55 0.10 3.20 -13.23
N PRO A 56 1.41 3.31 -12.94
CA PRO A 56 1.93 4.23 -11.94
C PRO A 56 1.67 5.71 -12.28
N THR A 57 1.31 6.52 -11.28
CA THR A 57 1.19 7.99 -11.39
C THR A 57 1.50 8.71 -10.08
#